data_AF-A0A349HID7-F1
#
_entry.id   AF-A0A349HID7-F1
#
_cell.length_a   1.000
_cell.length_b   1.000
_cell.length_c   1.000
_cell.angle_alpha   90.00
_cell.angle_beta   90.00
_cell.angle_gamma   90.00
#
_symmetry.space_group_name_H-M   'P 1'
#
loop_
_entity.id
_entity.type
_entity.pdbx_description
1 polymer ?
#
loop_
_entity_poly.entity_id
_entity_poly.type
_entity_poly.pdbx_seq_one_letter_code
_entity_poly.pdbx_strand_id
1 'polypeptide(L)' 'MFFGEIPNLPMETWIIILGSVGLFAALTLFAIWDAFNREFPSNMEKVGWIQLSIFIPFLGCLAYFFLGRKRGKKDNAK' A
#
# COMPACT_ATOMS: atom_id res chain seq x y z
N MET A 1 -6.90 25.89 13.20
CA MET A 1 -5.97 26.33 12.13
C MET A 1 -5.34 25.09 11.49
N PHE A 2 -6.13 24.26 10.83
CA PHE A 2 -5.61 23.01 10.20
C PHE A 2 -5.99 22.94 8.72
N PHE A 3 -7.14 23.51 8.36
CA PHE A 3 -7.54 23.72 6.98
C PHE A 3 -7.34 25.20 6.67
N GLY A 4 -6.28 25.53 5.92
CA GLY A 4 -6.12 26.83 5.30
C GLY A 4 -7.17 27.06 4.21
N GLU A 5 -7.08 28.18 3.49
CA GLU A 5 -7.94 28.39 2.32
C GLU A 5 -7.69 27.31 1.27
N ILE A 6 -8.75 26.64 0.82
CA ILE A 6 -8.64 25.63 -0.25
C ILE A 6 -8.41 26.38 -1.56
N PRO A 7 -7.29 26.12 -2.27
CA PRO A 7 -7.01 26.82 -3.51
C PRO A 7 -8.05 26.47 -4.58
N ASN A 8 -8.50 27.47 -5.33
CA ASN A 8 -9.37 27.27 -6.49
C ASN A 8 -8.55 26.78 -7.68
N LEU A 9 -8.38 25.46 -7.77
CA LEU A 9 -7.64 24.79 -8.86
C LEU A 9 -8.61 24.27 -9.93
N PRO A 10 -8.18 24.19 -11.21
CA PRO A 10 -8.95 23.55 -12.27
C PRO A 10 -9.35 22.11 -11.90
N MET A 11 -10.50 21.67 -12.38
CA MET A 11 -11.05 20.34 -12.07
C MET A 11 -10.07 19.21 -12.45
N GLU A 12 -9.34 19.38 -13.56
CA GLU A 12 -8.34 18.45 -14.05
C GLU A 12 -7.20 18.26 -13.03
N THR A 13 -6.80 19.34 -12.36
CA THR A 13 -5.74 19.30 -11.35
C THR A 13 -6.21 18.52 -10.12
N TRP A 14 -7.44 18.74 -9.69
CA TRP A 14 -8.04 17.96 -8.60
C TRP A 14 -8.14 16.48 -8.93
N ILE A 15 -8.54 16.13 -10.15
CA ILE A 15 -8.60 14.75 -10.63
C ILE A 15 -7.21 14.10 -10.58
N ILE A 16 -6.17 14.80 -11.04
CA ILE A 16 -4.80 14.28 -11.01
C ILE A 16 -4.32 14.06 -9.57
N ILE A 17 -4.55 15.03 -8.68
CA ILE A 17 -4.13 14.94 -7.28
C ILE A 17 -4.85 13.77 -6.59
N LEU A 18 -6.19 13.75 -6.64
CA LEU A 18 -6.99 12.74 -5.96
C LEU A 18 -6.80 11.35 -6.60
N GLY A 19 -6.68 11.28 -7.92
CA GLY A 19 -6.39 10.05 -8.63
C GLY A 19 -5.03 9.48 -8.25
N SER A 20 -3.99 10.31 -8.19
CA SER A 20 -2.63 9.86 -7.81
C SER A 20 -2.56 9.43 -6.35
N VAL A 21 -3.11 10.23 -5.44
CA VAL A 21 -3.18 9.90 -4.00
C VAL A 21 -4.01 8.64 -3.77
N GLY A 22 -5.17 8.55 -4.42
CA GLY A 22 -6.06 7.40 -4.35
C GLY A 22 -5.40 6.12 -4.87
N LEU A 23 -4.67 6.21 -5.99
CA LEU A 23 -3.93 5.09 -6.56
C LEU A 23 -2.84 4.60 -5.60
N PHE A 24 -2.03 5.49 -5.04
CA PHE A 24 -0.97 5.10 -4.09
C PHE A 24 -1.53 4.52 -2.79
N ALA A 25 -2.63 5.09 -2.29
CA ALA A 25 -3.34 4.54 -1.14
C ALA A 25 -3.89 3.14 -1.44
N ALA A 26 -4.57 2.96 -2.58
CA ALA A 26 -5.11 1.67 -3.00
C ALA A 26 -4.01 0.61 -3.17
N LEU A 27 -2.88 0.96 -3.79
CA LEU A 27 -1.73 0.04 -3.94
C LEU A 27 -1.14 -0.35 -2.58
N THR A 28 -1.03 0.60 -1.65
CA THR A 28 -0.51 0.34 -0.30
C THR A 28 -1.46 -0.59 0.48
N LEU A 29 -2.76 -0.31 0.45
CA LEU A 29 -3.78 -1.16 1.08
C LEU A 29 -3.82 -2.55 0.43
N PHE A 30 -3.69 -2.62 -0.89
CA PHE A 30 -3.62 -3.89 -1.60
C PHE A 30 -2.38 -4.70 -1.23
N ALA A 31 -1.21 -4.08 -1.06
CA ALA A 31 -0.01 -4.75 -0.58
C ALA A 31 -0.18 -5.32 0.84
N ILE A 32 -0.76 -4.53 1.74
CA ILE A 32 -1.08 -4.98 3.11
C ILE A 32 -2.04 -6.17 3.08
N TRP A 33 -3.14 -6.05 2.33
CA TRP A 33 -4.12 -7.12 2.18
C TRP A 33 -3.51 -8.38 1.57
N ASP A 34 -2.73 -8.25 0.50
CA ASP A 34 -2.02 -9.35 -0.16
C ASP A 34 -1.05 -10.04 0.84
N ALA A 35 -0.31 -9.27 1.65
CA ALA A 35 0.56 -9.82 2.69
C ALA A 35 -0.21 -10.53 3.81
N PHE A 36 -1.37 -10.02 4.22
CA PHE A 36 -2.21 -10.68 5.21
C PHE A 36 -2.67 -12.07 4.75
N ASN A 37 -3.08 -12.18 3.48
CA ASN A 37 -3.63 -13.40 2.88
C ASN A 37 -2.59 -14.42 2.40
N ARG A 38 -1.29 -14.10 2.47
CA ARG A 38 -0.22 -15.04 2.13
C ARG A 38 0.30 -15.76 3.35
N GLU A 39 0.78 -16.98 3.14
CA GLU A 39 1.55 -17.70 4.14
C GLU A 39 3.04 -17.42 3.96
N PHE A 40 3.67 -16.97 5.04
CA PHE A 40 5.11 -16.69 5.07
C PHE A 40 5.82 -17.76 5.89
N PRO A 41 7.13 -17.98 5.67
CA PRO A 41 7.93 -18.92 6.47
C PRO A 41 7.89 -18.66 7.98
N SER A 42 7.65 -17.41 8.39
CA SER A 42 7.43 -17.06 9.79
C SER A 42 6.37 -15.97 9.96
N ASN A 43 5.69 -15.96 11.11
CA ASN A 43 4.74 -14.90 11.46
C ASN A 43 5.40 -13.52 11.54
N MET A 44 6.65 -13.46 12.04
CA MET A 44 7.41 -12.20 12.10
C MET A 44 7.66 -11.62 10.71
N GLU A 45 7.94 -12.47 9.72
CA GLU A 45 8.13 -12.01 8.34
C GLU A 45 6.85 -11.41 7.75
N LYS A 46 5.69 -12.05 7.98
CA LYS A 46 4.38 -11.51 7.58
C LYS A 46 4.16 -10.12 8.19
N VAL A 47 4.33 -10.01 9.51
CA VAL A 47 4.14 -8.74 10.23
C VAL A 47 5.11 -7.68 9.75
N GLY A 48 6.37 -8.03 9.47
CA GLY A 48 7.38 -7.12 8.94
C GLY A 48 6.99 -6.50 7.60
N TRP A 49 6.48 -7.30 6.66
CA TRP A 49 6.01 -6.79 5.36
C TRP A 49 4.79 -5.87 5.48
N ILE A 50 3.86 -6.21 6.39
CA ILE A 50 2.68 -5.38 6.68
C ILE A 50 3.11 -4.05 7.31
N GLN A 51 3.95 -4.09 8.36
CA GLN A 51 4.46 -2.90 9.04
C GLN A 51 5.23 -1.99 8.09
N LEU A 52 6.12 -2.56 7.27
CA LEU A 52 6.87 -1.79 6.27
C LEU A 52 5.92 -1.06 5.30
N SER A 53 4.86 -1.72 4.86
CA SER A 53 3.86 -1.14 3.97
C SER A 53 3.01 -0.04 4.64
N ILE A 54 2.80 -0.11 5.95
CA ILE A 54 2.06 0.90 6.73
C ILE A 54 2.92 2.13 7.03
N PHE A 55 4.12 1.92 7.59
CA PHE A 55 4.98 3.01 8.06
C PHE A 55 5.71 3.73 6.93
N ILE A 56 5.98 3.02 5.84
CA ILE A 56 6.60 3.59 4.65
C ILE A 56 5.67 3.25 3.47
N PRO A 57 4.56 3.99 3.29
CA PRO A 57 3.67 3.78 2.15
C PRO A 57 4.44 3.92 0.85
N PHE A 58 3.84 3.50 -0.26
CA PHE A 58 4.48 3.46 -1.60
C PHE A 58 5.81 2.69 -1.65
N LEU A 59 6.90 3.14 -1.01
CA LEU A 59 8.18 2.43 -0.96
C LEU A 59 8.08 1.05 -0.31
N GLY A 60 7.36 0.92 0.82
CA GLY A 60 7.11 -0.37 1.47
C GLY A 60 6.25 -1.29 0.61
N CYS A 61 5.29 -0.72 -0.13
CA CYS A 61 4.50 -1.43 -1.14
C CYS A 61 5.36 -1.92 -2.32
N LEU A 62 6.27 -1.09 -2.83
CA LEU A 62 7.24 -1.50 -3.87
C LEU A 62 8.14 -2.63 -3.36
N ALA A 63 8.76 -2.46 -2.18
CA ALA A 63 9.59 -3.48 -1.56
C ALA A 63 8.83 -4.80 -1.37
N TYR A 64 7.57 -4.71 -0.95
CA TYR A 64 6.69 -5.86 -0.85
C TYR A 64 6.49 -6.54 -2.21
N PHE A 65 6.09 -5.82 -3.26
CA PHE A 65 5.81 -6.48 -4.54
C PHE A 65 7.04 -7.09 -5.22
N PHE A 66 8.20 -6.45 -5.11
CA PHE A 66 9.43 -6.96 -5.73
C PHE A 66 10.08 -8.10 -4.94
N LEU A 67 10.06 -8.03 -3.60
CA LEU A 67 10.77 -8.93 -2.71
C LEU A 67 9.82 -9.77 -1.85
N GLY A 68 8.96 -9.13 -1.07
CA GLY A 68 8.09 -9.80 -0.08
C GLY A 68 7.07 -10.77 -0.68
N ARG A 69 6.42 -10.39 -1.77
CA ARG A 69 5.39 -11.18 -2.46
C ARG A 69 5.91 -12.53 -2.95
N LYS A 70 7.20 -12.62 -3.30
CA LYS A 70 7.85 -13.88 -3.73
C LYS A 70 8.16 -14.82 -2.56
N ARG A 71 8.27 -14.29 -1.35
CA ARG A 71 8.54 -15.06 -0.13
C ARG A 71 7.27 -15.67 0.46
N GLY A 72 6.13 -14.98 0.30
CA GLY A 72 4.83 -15.50 0.72
C GLY A 72 4.21 -16.42 -0.33
N LYS A 73 3.77 -17.61 0.07
CA LYS A 73 2.96 -18.49 -0.78
C LYS A 73 1.52 -18.01 -0.74
N LYS A 74 0.86 -17.98 -1.91
CA LYS A 74 -0.60 -17.87 -1.92
C LYS A 74 -1.13 -19.18 -1.36
N ASP A 75 -1.94 -19.09 -0.32
CA ASP A 75 -2.70 -20.23 0.12
C ASP A 75 -3.66 -20.60 -1.02
N ASN A 76 -3.41 -21.74 -1.66
CA ASN A 76 -4.24 -22.25 -2.75
C ASN A 76 -5.43 -23.07 -2.20
N ALA A 77 -5.66 -23.06 -0.88
CA ALA A 77 -6.86 -23.61 -0.28
C ALA A 77 -8.05 -22.67 -0.52
N LYS A 78 -8.59 -22.71 -1.74
CA LYS A 78 -9.98 -22.36 -2.01
C LYS A 78 -10.58 -23.32 -3.01
#